data_AF-A1CF33-F1
#
_entry.id   AF-A1CF33-F1
#
_cell.length_a   1.000
_cell.length_b   1.000
_cell.length_c   1.000
_cell.angle_alpha   90.00
_cell.angle_beta   90.00
_cell.angle_gamma   90.00
#
_symmetry.space_group_name_H-M   'P 1'
#
loop_
_entity.id
_entity.type
_entity.pdbx_description
1 polymer ?
#
loop_
_entity_poly.entity_id
_entity_poly.type
_entity_poly.pdbx_seq_one_letter_code
_entity_poly.pdbx_strand_id
1 'polypeptide(L)'
;MASLGRGGGSAWAPSETHTNPDDFENSTRTTTTDDAAAKLLTTVSEVQGQSKWRTTDCNTGDGTHLIRHWKHDIDGFLLYRYNTRSNKVRIIKTPGGELRYLHIKKKGTAPKCGDCGIKLPGIPALRPREYSQISRPKKTVSRAYGGSRCAGCVKDRIVRAFLIEEQKIVKKVLKESQEKAAGKR
;
A
#
# COMPACT_ATOMS: atom_id res chain seq x y z
N MET A 1 -38.07 42.97 24.25
CA MET A 1 -36.63 43.08 23.88
C MET A 1 -35.90 41.88 24.47
N ALA A 2 -35.29 41.04 23.63
CA ALA A 2 -34.47 39.91 24.09
C ALA A 2 -33.27 39.78 23.15
N SER A 3 -32.11 40.24 23.60
CA SER A 3 -30.86 40.25 22.84
C SER A 3 -30.13 38.91 23.00
N LEU A 4 -30.16 38.05 21.97
CA LEU A 4 -29.31 36.87 21.92
C LEU A 4 -27.87 37.28 21.58
N GLY A 5 -26.97 37.16 22.56
CA GLY A 5 -25.55 37.46 22.40
C GLY A 5 -24.87 36.47 21.45
N ARG A 6 -24.07 36.98 20.51
CA ARG A 6 -23.24 36.16 19.62
C ARG A 6 -21.95 35.79 20.35
N GLY A 7 -21.83 34.54 20.79
CA GLY A 7 -20.57 34.00 21.31
C GLY A 7 -19.54 33.86 20.18
N GLY A 8 -18.41 34.56 20.28
CA GLY A 8 -17.34 34.50 19.29
C GLY A 8 -16.55 33.19 19.38
N GLY A 9 -16.31 32.54 18.24
CA GLY A 9 -15.38 31.42 18.15
C GLY A 9 -13.93 31.93 18.18
N SER A 10 -13.12 31.44 19.11
CA SER A 10 -11.69 31.73 19.15
C SER A 10 -10.96 30.96 18.03
N ALA A 11 -10.31 31.71 17.14
CA ALA A 11 -9.46 31.12 16.11
C ALA A 11 -8.22 30.49 16.75
N TRP A 12 -7.97 29.21 16.43
CA TRP A 12 -6.71 28.55 16.77
C TRP A 12 -5.65 28.92 15.73
N ALA A 13 -4.64 29.69 16.12
CA ALA A 13 -3.48 29.95 15.30
C ALA A 13 -2.59 28.68 15.23
N PRO A 14 -2.11 28.25 14.05
CA PRO A 14 -1.09 27.22 13.95
C PRO A 14 0.27 27.78 14.39
N SER A 15 0.91 27.12 15.36
CA SER A 15 2.26 27.47 15.82
C SER A 15 3.31 27.09 14.77
N GLU A 16 4.29 27.96 14.58
CA GLU A 16 5.37 27.84 13.60
C GLU A 16 6.24 26.59 13.84
N THR A 17 6.60 25.89 12.77
CA THR A 17 7.54 24.76 12.82
C THR A 17 8.94 25.26 12.55
N HIS A 18 9.79 25.29 13.57
CA HIS A 18 11.23 25.44 13.39
C HIS A 18 11.80 24.23 12.64
N THR A 19 12.22 24.45 11.40
CA THR A 19 13.03 23.49 10.63
C THR A 19 14.49 23.61 11.05
N ASN A 20 15.12 22.51 11.46
CA ASN A 20 16.56 22.47 11.73
C ASN A 20 17.36 22.64 10.42
N PRO A 21 18.51 23.34 10.43
CA PRO A 21 19.24 23.71 9.21
C PRO A 21 20.14 22.62 8.60
N ASP A 22 20.21 21.41 9.15
CA ASP A 22 21.25 20.42 8.82
C ASP A 22 20.94 19.47 7.63
N ASP A 23 19.78 19.59 6.98
CA ASP A 23 19.35 18.68 5.89
C ASP A 23 19.89 19.07 4.48
N PHE A 24 20.86 19.98 4.37
CA PHE A 24 21.29 20.55 3.07
C PHE A 24 22.56 19.94 2.43
N GLU A 25 23.32 19.08 3.13
CA GLU A 25 24.67 18.65 2.71
C GLU A 25 24.76 17.29 1.96
N ASN A 26 23.82 16.96 1.05
CA ASN A 26 24.08 15.87 0.09
C ASN A 26 23.37 15.99 -1.27
N SER A 27 23.09 17.21 -1.72
CA SER A 27 22.47 17.49 -3.03
C SER A 27 23.48 17.87 -4.13
N THR A 28 24.75 18.08 -3.78
CA THR A 28 25.75 18.73 -4.65
C THR A 28 27.05 17.94 -4.81
N ARG A 29 27.01 16.90 -5.66
CA ARG A 29 28.20 16.50 -6.43
C ARG A 29 27.84 16.46 -7.92
N THR A 30 28.56 17.25 -8.69
CA THR A 30 28.16 17.78 -10.00
C THR A 30 28.73 17.00 -11.19
N THR A 31 28.00 17.08 -12.32
CA THR A 31 28.44 17.18 -13.74
C THR A 31 29.92 17.03 -14.08
N THR A 32 30.41 16.57 -15.24
CA THR A 32 29.95 16.08 -16.56
C THR A 32 31.26 16.08 -17.40
N THR A 33 31.29 15.44 -18.57
CA THR A 33 32.47 15.22 -19.46
C THR A 33 33.46 14.18 -18.91
N ASP A 34 34.05 13.31 -19.73
CA ASP A 34 33.83 13.08 -21.17
C ASP A 34 32.63 12.10 -21.38
N ASP A 35 32.23 11.64 -22.57
CA ASP A 35 32.83 11.72 -23.91
C ASP A 35 31.73 11.90 -24.99
N ALA A 36 32.15 12.32 -26.20
CA ALA A 36 31.37 12.30 -27.42
C ALA A 36 32.20 11.78 -28.62
N ALA A 37 32.62 10.51 -28.60
CA ALA A 37 33.24 9.82 -29.74
C ALA A 37 32.27 8.88 -30.49
N ALA A 38 32.59 8.62 -31.76
CA ALA A 38 31.90 7.67 -32.66
C ALA A 38 30.45 8.04 -33.11
N LYS A 39 30.30 9.21 -33.74
CA LYS A 39 29.39 9.35 -34.89
C LYS A 39 30.15 9.92 -36.09
N LEU A 40 30.55 9.06 -37.03
CA LEU A 40 30.61 9.32 -38.47
C LEU A 40 30.98 8.03 -39.22
N LEU A 41 30.17 7.69 -40.24
CA LEU A 41 30.51 6.85 -41.40
C LEU A 41 30.97 5.40 -41.17
N THR A 42 29.99 4.49 -41.08
CA THR A 42 29.99 3.28 -41.93
C THR A 42 28.61 3.09 -42.54
N THR A 43 28.59 2.68 -43.80
CA THR A 43 27.43 2.67 -44.70
C THR A 43 27.08 1.25 -45.15
N VAL A 44 25.87 1.13 -45.71
CA VAL A 44 25.37 0.05 -46.57
C VAL A 44 24.79 -1.21 -45.86
N SER A 45 23.47 -1.33 -46.08
CA SER A 45 22.60 -2.51 -46.24
C SER A 45 22.32 -3.53 -45.12
N GLU A 46 21.08 -4.04 -45.23
CA GLU A 46 20.62 -5.40 -44.86
C GLU A 46 20.53 -5.80 -43.36
N VAL A 47 19.49 -6.51 -42.91
CA VAL A 47 18.13 -6.73 -43.47
C VAL A 47 17.23 -7.24 -42.33
N GLN A 48 15.95 -6.84 -42.29
CA GLN A 48 14.83 -7.48 -41.55
C GLN A 48 14.99 -7.73 -40.02
N GLY A 49 14.00 -7.50 -39.16
CA GLY A 49 12.68 -6.92 -39.36
C GLY A 49 11.96 -6.82 -38.02
N GLN A 50 11.43 -5.65 -37.69
CA GLN A 50 10.49 -5.47 -36.58
C GLN A 50 9.18 -4.94 -37.15
N SER A 51 8.19 -5.81 -37.24
CA SER A 51 6.89 -5.51 -37.83
C SER A 51 6.08 -4.58 -36.93
N LYS A 52 6.36 -3.29 -37.07
CA LYS A 52 5.53 -2.13 -36.74
C LYS A 52 4.03 -2.48 -36.85
N TRP A 53 3.28 -2.29 -35.77
CA TRP A 53 1.82 -2.38 -35.79
C TRP A 53 1.28 -1.41 -36.83
N ARG A 54 0.80 -1.95 -37.96
CA ARG A 54 0.24 -1.17 -39.05
C ARG A 54 -1.27 -1.16 -38.87
N THR A 55 -1.80 -0.04 -38.41
CA THR A 55 -3.19 0.31 -38.67
C THR A 55 -3.32 0.51 -40.17
N THR A 56 -4.15 -0.28 -40.83
CA THR A 56 -4.58 -0.06 -42.22
C THR A 56 -6.09 -0.10 -42.25
N ASP A 57 -6.63 0.90 -42.94
CA ASP A 57 -8.04 1.23 -42.95
C ASP A 57 -8.86 0.29 -43.86
N CYS A 58 -10.17 0.46 -43.83
CA CYS A 58 -11.15 -0.49 -44.33
C CYS A 58 -11.28 -0.55 -45.87
N ASN A 59 -11.90 -1.65 -46.32
CA ASN A 59 -12.62 -1.84 -47.60
C ASN A 59 -11.81 -2.05 -48.90
N THR A 60 -11.62 -3.33 -49.24
CA THR A 60 -11.98 -3.85 -50.59
C THR A 60 -12.64 -5.22 -50.40
N GLY A 61 -13.60 -5.57 -51.26
CA GLY A 61 -14.50 -6.71 -51.06
C GLY A 61 -13.96 -8.10 -51.42
N ASP A 62 -14.79 -9.08 -51.09
CA ASP A 62 -14.99 -10.37 -51.79
C ASP A 62 -13.80 -11.34 -51.87
N GLY A 63 -13.51 -11.95 -50.72
CA GLY A 63 -12.73 -13.18 -50.61
C GLY A 63 -13.33 -14.12 -49.56
N THR A 64 -14.23 -15.03 -49.98
CA THR A 64 -14.89 -16.02 -49.11
C THR A 64 -13.99 -17.18 -48.68
N HIS A 65 -12.84 -16.86 -48.10
CA HIS A 65 -12.20 -17.79 -47.17
C HIS A 65 -12.91 -17.70 -45.84
N LEU A 66 -13.60 -18.79 -45.48
CA LEU A 66 -14.08 -19.07 -44.14
C LEU A 66 -12.87 -19.11 -43.19
N ILE A 67 -12.43 -17.95 -42.72
CA ILE A 67 -11.91 -17.82 -41.37
C ILE A 67 -13.01 -18.44 -40.52
N ARG A 68 -12.77 -19.66 -40.03
CA ARG A 68 -13.57 -20.25 -38.97
C ARG A 68 -13.46 -19.26 -37.82
N HIS A 69 -14.43 -18.36 -37.76
CA HIS A 69 -14.63 -17.47 -36.65
C HIS A 69 -14.88 -18.44 -35.50
N TRP A 70 -13.81 -18.76 -34.75
CA TRP A 70 -13.87 -19.61 -33.56
C TRP A 70 -14.62 -18.80 -32.52
N LYS A 71 -15.93 -18.81 -32.73
CA LYS A 71 -16.97 -18.34 -31.85
C LYS A 71 -16.96 -19.33 -30.70
N HIS A 72 -15.94 -19.18 -29.86
CA HIS A 72 -15.98 -19.59 -28.48
C HIS A 72 -17.14 -18.78 -27.89
N ASP A 73 -18.34 -19.34 -27.95
CA ASP A 73 -19.55 -18.74 -27.42
C ASP A 73 -19.39 -18.63 -25.90
N ILE A 74 -18.90 -17.48 -25.45
CA ILE A 74 -18.69 -17.19 -24.02
C ILE A 74 -20.00 -16.72 -23.39
N ASP A 75 -21.09 -17.37 -23.77
CA ASP A 75 -22.45 -17.07 -23.32
C ASP A 75 -22.88 -18.00 -22.18
N GLY A 76 -23.61 -17.44 -21.23
CA GLY A 76 -24.20 -18.17 -20.11
C GLY A 76 -23.33 -18.27 -18.84
N PHE A 77 -23.23 -17.18 -18.08
CA PHE A 77 -23.97 -17.02 -16.81
C PHE A 77 -23.55 -15.72 -16.05
N LEU A 78 -24.54 -15.04 -15.48
CA LEU A 78 -24.49 -13.74 -14.78
C LEU A 78 -24.26 -12.47 -15.64
N LEU A 79 -25.38 -11.81 -15.95
CA LEU A 79 -25.46 -10.52 -16.62
C LEU A 79 -25.20 -9.35 -15.65
N TYR A 80 -24.00 -8.80 -15.64
CA TYR A 80 -23.78 -7.40 -15.24
C TYR A 80 -22.97 -6.71 -16.34
N ARG A 81 -23.64 -5.96 -17.21
CA ARG A 81 -23.08 -5.38 -18.46
C ARG A 81 -21.82 -4.53 -18.23
N TYR A 82 -21.66 -3.96 -17.04
CA TYR A 82 -20.59 -3.01 -16.71
C TYR A 82 -19.36 -3.68 -16.07
N ASN A 83 -18.17 -3.28 -16.54
CA ASN A 83 -16.86 -3.72 -16.07
C ASN A 83 -16.48 -3.12 -14.70
N THR A 84 -17.29 -3.42 -13.67
CA THR A 84 -17.12 -2.89 -12.31
C THR A 84 -16.01 -3.61 -11.55
N ARG A 85 -15.56 -3.03 -10.41
CA ARG A 85 -14.61 -3.69 -9.49
C ARG A 85 -15.18 -4.97 -8.85
N SER A 86 -16.49 -5.22 -8.95
CA SER A 86 -17.16 -6.44 -8.48
C SER A 86 -17.21 -7.52 -9.56
N ASN A 87 -17.38 -7.11 -10.82
CA ASN A 87 -17.53 -8.01 -11.96
C ASN A 87 -16.22 -8.13 -12.75
N LYS A 88 -15.20 -8.74 -12.13
CA LYS A 88 -13.96 -9.11 -12.82
C LYS A 88 -13.97 -10.61 -13.08
N VAL A 89 -13.74 -11.01 -14.32
CA VAL A 89 -13.76 -12.41 -14.78
C VAL A 89 -12.38 -12.87 -15.23
N ARG A 90 -12.13 -14.18 -15.13
CA ARG A 90 -11.01 -14.90 -15.75
C ARG A 90 -11.59 -15.89 -16.76
N ILE A 91 -11.02 -15.95 -17.96
CA ILE A 91 -11.33 -17.01 -18.93
C ILE A 91 -10.50 -18.25 -18.54
N ILE A 92 -11.13 -19.41 -18.46
CA ILE A 92 -10.49 -20.70 -18.13
C ILE A 92 -10.92 -21.73 -19.17
N LYS A 93 -9.98 -22.58 -19.61
CA LYS A 93 -10.26 -23.79 -20.39
C LYS A 93 -10.81 -24.88 -19.47
N THR A 94 -12.00 -25.38 -19.75
CA THR A 94 -12.54 -26.57 -19.07
C THR A 94 -11.87 -27.84 -19.59
N PRO A 95 -11.96 -28.98 -18.88
CA PRO A 95 -11.48 -30.27 -19.39
C PRO A 95 -12.13 -30.69 -20.73
N GLY A 96 -13.34 -30.21 -21.02
CA GLY A 96 -14.02 -30.42 -22.31
C GLY A 96 -13.56 -29.50 -23.44
N GLY A 97 -12.51 -28.69 -23.25
CA GLY A 97 -11.96 -27.79 -24.28
C GLY A 97 -12.69 -26.45 -24.44
N GLU A 98 -13.82 -26.25 -23.76
CA GLU A 98 -14.58 -25.00 -23.80
C GLU A 98 -13.90 -23.87 -23.01
N LEU A 99 -14.12 -22.62 -23.44
CA LEU A 99 -13.74 -21.43 -22.67
C LEU A 99 -14.92 -20.98 -21.82
N ARG A 100 -14.75 -20.93 -20.49
CA ARG A 100 -15.78 -20.42 -19.56
C ARG A 100 -15.27 -19.27 -18.71
N TYR A 101 -16.16 -18.34 -18.35
CA TYR A 101 -15.87 -17.27 -17.41
C TYR A 101 -15.95 -17.75 -15.96
N LEU A 102 -14.90 -17.48 -15.18
CA LEU A 102 -14.90 -17.62 -13.73
C LEU A 102 -14.82 -16.23 -13.06
N HIS A 103 -15.82 -15.91 -12.24
CA HIS A 103 -15.89 -14.66 -11.50
C HIS A 103 -14.83 -14.60 -10.39
N ILE A 104 -13.95 -13.59 -10.47
CA ILE A 104 -12.83 -13.40 -9.55
C ILE A 104 -13.32 -12.70 -8.28
N LYS A 105 -13.17 -13.36 -7.13
CA LYS A 105 -13.37 -12.75 -5.81
C LYS A 105 -12.41 -11.56 -5.59
N LYS A 106 -12.92 -10.40 -5.12
CA LYS A 106 -12.08 -9.25 -4.73
C LYS A 106 -11.01 -9.71 -3.72
N LYS A 107 -9.76 -9.27 -3.90
CA LYS A 107 -8.64 -9.63 -3.01
C LYS A 107 -8.87 -9.12 -1.58
N GLY A 108 -8.45 -9.90 -0.58
CA GLY A 108 -8.42 -9.48 0.81
C GLY A 108 -7.31 -8.46 1.08
N THR A 109 -7.46 -7.66 2.13
CA THR A 109 -6.41 -6.75 2.62
C THR A 109 -5.64 -7.42 3.77
N ALA A 110 -4.31 -7.25 3.79
CA ALA A 110 -3.50 -7.67 4.92
C ALA A 110 -3.79 -6.79 6.15
N PRO A 111 -3.84 -7.34 7.37
CA PRO A 111 -3.97 -6.54 8.58
C PRO A 111 -2.72 -5.67 8.76
N LYS A 112 -2.93 -4.43 9.21
CA LYS A 112 -1.87 -3.44 9.42
C LYS A 112 -1.59 -3.25 10.91
N CYS A 113 -0.36 -2.89 11.25
CA CYS A 113 0.00 -2.45 12.58
C CYS A 113 -0.71 -1.12 12.90
N GLY A 114 -1.36 -1.02 14.07
CA GLY A 114 -2.11 0.18 14.47
C GLY A 114 -1.25 1.44 14.71
N ASP A 115 0.03 1.28 15.04
CA ASP A 115 0.99 2.39 15.18
C ASP A 115 1.78 2.58 13.86
N CYS A 116 2.65 1.63 13.56
CA CYS A 116 3.60 1.66 12.44
C CYS A 116 2.95 1.59 11.02
N GLY A 117 1.66 1.26 10.87
CA GLY A 117 0.99 1.09 9.55
C GLY A 117 1.42 -0.11 8.68
N ILE A 118 2.57 -0.73 8.98
CA ILE A 118 3.17 -1.87 8.28
C ILE A 118 2.24 -3.10 8.27
N LYS A 119 2.20 -3.84 7.16
CA LYS A 119 1.47 -5.12 7.04
C LYS A 119 2.03 -6.15 8.03
N LEU A 120 1.18 -6.79 8.82
CA LEU A 120 1.65 -7.73 9.84
C LEU A 120 2.11 -9.06 9.21
N PRO A 121 3.35 -9.52 9.45
CA PRO A 121 3.82 -10.80 8.97
C PRO A 121 3.14 -11.96 9.70
N GLY A 122 3.00 -13.10 9.01
CA GLY A 122 2.43 -14.33 9.56
C GLY A 122 0.89 -14.41 9.56
N ILE A 123 0.18 -13.38 9.09
CA ILE A 123 -1.29 -13.38 9.01
C ILE A 123 -1.73 -13.28 7.54
N PRO A 124 -2.55 -14.22 7.03
CA PRO A 124 -2.92 -14.29 5.62
C PRO A 124 -3.91 -13.17 5.24
N ALA A 125 -3.72 -12.55 4.07
CA ALA A 125 -4.58 -11.46 3.59
C ALA A 125 -5.87 -11.97 2.94
N LEU A 126 -6.94 -12.11 3.74
CA LEU A 126 -8.20 -12.76 3.33
C LEU A 126 -9.42 -11.85 3.49
N ARG A 127 -10.60 -12.31 3.05
CA ARG A 127 -11.87 -11.57 3.21
C ARG A 127 -12.51 -11.90 4.57
N PRO A 128 -13.34 -11.02 5.17
CA PRO A 128 -13.92 -11.25 6.50
C PRO A 128 -14.65 -12.60 6.68
N ARG A 129 -15.37 -13.07 5.65
CA ARG A 129 -16.04 -14.38 5.65
C ARG A 129 -15.07 -15.58 5.54
N GLU A 130 -13.89 -15.38 4.99
CA GLU A 130 -12.83 -16.41 4.94
C GLU A 130 -12.06 -16.42 6.27
N TYR A 131 -11.87 -15.25 6.88
CA TYR A 131 -11.34 -15.13 8.25
C TYR A 131 -12.21 -15.80 9.30
N SER A 132 -13.55 -15.81 9.19
CA SER A 132 -14.38 -16.54 10.17
C SER A 132 -14.15 -18.04 10.13
N GLN A 133 -14.02 -18.62 8.93
CA GLN A 133 -13.84 -20.07 8.68
C GLN A 133 -12.47 -20.64 9.12
N ILE A 134 -11.46 -19.79 9.26
CA ILE A 134 -10.08 -20.23 9.55
C ILE A 134 -9.87 -20.53 11.04
N SER A 135 -8.89 -21.37 11.37
CA SER A 135 -8.52 -21.68 12.77
C SER A 135 -7.78 -20.52 13.45
N ARG A 136 -7.88 -20.43 14.79
CA ARG A 136 -7.26 -19.37 15.61
C ARG A 136 -5.76 -19.13 15.33
N PRO A 137 -4.85 -20.13 15.32
CA PRO A 137 -3.41 -19.89 15.17
C PRO A 137 -3.03 -19.27 13.82
N LYS A 138 -3.86 -19.42 12.78
CA LYS A 138 -3.64 -18.78 11.47
C LYS A 138 -4.06 -17.29 11.44
N LYS A 139 -4.74 -16.79 12.49
CA LYS A 139 -5.20 -15.38 12.61
C LYS A 139 -4.33 -14.54 13.55
N THR A 140 -3.57 -15.19 14.44
CA THR A 140 -2.88 -14.57 15.58
C THR A 140 -1.41 -14.96 15.62
N VAL A 141 -0.55 -14.08 16.12
CA VAL A 141 0.86 -14.40 16.41
C VAL A 141 1.02 -14.59 17.92
N SER A 142 1.81 -15.58 18.35
CA SER A 142 2.08 -15.92 19.75
C SER A 142 3.01 -14.91 20.45
N ARG A 143 2.51 -13.68 20.66
CA ARG A 143 3.16 -12.62 21.45
C ARG A 143 2.14 -11.63 22.01
N ALA A 144 2.57 -10.78 22.94
CA ALA A 144 1.79 -9.61 23.37
C ALA A 144 1.38 -8.75 22.15
N TYR A 145 0.11 -8.33 22.13
CA TYR A 145 -0.53 -7.61 21.00
C TYR A 145 -0.40 -8.28 19.62
N GLY A 146 -0.23 -9.62 19.58
CA GLY A 146 -0.18 -10.41 18.36
C GLY A 146 -1.39 -10.16 17.45
N GLY A 147 -1.14 -9.84 16.17
CA GLY A 147 -2.20 -9.51 15.21
C GLY A 147 -2.77 -8.09 15.27
N SER A 148 -2.37 -7.27 16.25
CA SER A 148 -2.65 -5.82 16.27
C SER A 148 -1.40 -4.98 16.02
N ARG A 149 -0.25 -5.41 16.56
CA ARG A 149 1.01 -4.64 16.54
C ARG A 149 2.17 -5.46 15.98
N CYS A 150 3.10 -4.79 15.29
CA CYS A 150 4.35 -5.39 14.82
C CYS A 150 5.38 -5.50 15.97
N ALA A 151 6.42 -6.32 15.80
CA ALA A 151 7.39 -6.60 16.88
C ALA A 151 8.13 -5.34 17.37
N GLY A 152 8.57 -4.46 16.47
CA GLY A 152 9.22 -3.19 16.82
C GLY A 152 8.31 -2.29 17.65
N CYS A 153 7.13 -1.97 17.12
CA CYS A 153 6.13 -1.18 17.86
C CYS A 153 5.70 -1.81 19.21
N VAL A 154 5.89 -3.13 19.45
CA VAL A 154 5.70 -3.76 20.78
C VAL A 154 6.92 -3.59 21.69
N LYS A 155 8.15 -3.80 21.18
CA LYS A 155 9.41 -3.57 21.92
C LYS A 155 9.45 -2.13 22.45
N ASP A 156 9.15 -1.17 21.58
CA ASP A 156 9.06 0.25 21.89
C ASP A 156 8.09 0.55 23.05
N ARG A 157 6.92 -0.09 23.06
CA ARG A 157 5.91 0.09 24.12
C ARG A 157 6.41 -0.41 25.46
N ILE A 158 7.10 -1.55 25.49
CA ILE A 158 7.70 -2.13 26.70
C ILE A 158 8.80 -1.20 27.24
N VAL A 159 9.75 -0.80 26.38
CA VAL A 159 10.88 0.07 26.78
C VAL A 159 10.40 1.44 27.24
N ARG A 160 9.47 2.08 26.51
CA ARG A 160 8.90 3.38 26.92
C ARG A 160 8.16 3.29 28.24
N ALA A 161 7.34 2.25 28.44
CA ALA A 161 6.62 2.07 29.71
C ALA A 161 7.59 1.88 30.89
N PHE A 162 8.61 1.02 30.73
CA PHE A 162 9.63 0.78 31.74
C PHE A 162 10.37 2.08 32.12
N LEU A 163 10.95 2.79 31.15
CA LEU A 163 11.71 4.02 31.41
C LEU A 163 10.85 5.13 32.04
N ILE A 164 9.55 5.19 31.71
CA ILE A 164 8.61 6.15 32.33
C ILE A 164 8.35 5.80 33.79
N GLU A 165 8.19 4.52 34.15
CA GLU A 165 8.02 4.12 35.56
C GLU A 165 9.31 4.34 36.37
N GLU A 166 10.49 3.98 35.85
CA GLU A 166 11.77 4.26 36.49
C GLU A 166 11.94 5.77 36.77
N GLN A 167 11.68 6.62 35.76
CA GLN A 167 11.72 8.08 35.94
C GLN A 167 10.69 8.60 36.96
N LYS A 168 9.51 7.98 37.07
CA LYS A 168 8.51 8.33 38.10
C LYS A 168 9.00 7.97 39.50
N ILE A 169 9.64 6.81 39.68
CA ILE A 169 10.18 6.37 40.97
C ILE A 169 11.30 7.31 41.42
N VAL A 170 12.28 7.58 40.55
CA VAL A 170 13.38 8.53 40.84
C VAL A 170 12.84 9.91 41.21
N LYS A 171 11.85 10.43 40.47
CA LYS A 171 11.22 11.73 40.77
C LYS A 171 10.46 11.76 42.10
N LYS A 172 9.94 10.63 42.60
CA LYS A 172 9.31 10.54 43.94
C LYS A 172 10.37 10.56 45.04
N VAL A 173 11.38 9.69 44.94
CA VAL A 173 12.47 9.57 45.93
C VAL A 173 13.23 10.90 46.10
N LEU A 174 13.49 11.63 45.01
CA LEU A 174 14.14 12.95 45.07
C LEU A 174 13.28 13.98 45.82
N LYS A 175 11.96 14.01 45.62
CA LYS A 175 11.05 14.91 46.35
C LYS A 175 11.01 14.58 47.84
N GLU A 176 10.79 13.32 48.19
CA GLU A 176 10.80 12.87 49.59
C GLU A 176 12.13 13.17 50.29
N SER A 177 13.26 13.09 49.56
CA SER A 177 14.59 13.42 50.10
C SER A 177 14.76 14.93 50.32
N GLN A 178 14.23 15.75 49.42
CA GLN A 178 14.21 17.21 49.59
C GLN A 178 13.31 17.65 50.75
N GLU A 179 12.12 17.04 50.89
CA GLU A 179 11.20 17.29 52.01
C GLU A 179 11.82 16.89 53.36
N LYS A 180 12.46 15.70 53.43
CA LYS A 180 13.21 15.24 54.61
C LYS A 180 14.41 16.14 54.95
N ALA A 181 15.08 16.73 53.95
CA ALA A 181 16.17 17.67 54.17
C ALA A 181 15.68 19.06 54.62
N ALA A 182 14.54 19.52 54.09
CA ALA A 182 13.92 20.78 54.48
C ALA A 182 13.36 20.74 55.90
N GLY A 183 12.70 19.64 56.30
CA GLY A 183 12.18 19.43 57.67
C GLY A 183 13.23 19.06 58.72
N LYS A 184 14.53 19.10 58.38
CA LYS A 184 15.65 18.88 59.30
C LYS A 184 16.41 20.17 59.65
N ARG A 185 15.79 21.31 59.34
CA ARG A 185 16.16 22.69 59.72
C ARG A 185 15.11 23.26 60.66
#